data_AF-A0A5F7ZKM1-F1
#
_entry.id   AF-A0A5F7ZKM1-F1
#
_cell.length_a   1.000
_cell.length_b   1.000
_cell.length_c   1.000
_cell.angle_alpha   90.00
_cell.angle_beta   90.00
_cell.angle_gamma   90.00
#
_symmetry.space_group_name_H-M   'P 1'
#
loop_
_entity.id
_entity.type
_entity.pdbx_description
1 polymer ?
#
loop_
_entity_poly.entity_id
_entity_poly.type
_entity_poly.pdbx_seq_one_letter_code
_entity_poly.pdbx_strand_id
1 'polypeptide(L)'
;MKEQMVFEKNVFNKTSRTESEIAFFGGMTIVYKNSIDLFLYVVGSSYENELMLMSVLTCLFESLNHMLRKNVEKRWLLENMDGAFLVLDEIVDGGVILESDPQQVIQKVNFRADDGGLTEQSVAQVSLLRLILLVWNFLPWR
;
A
#
# COMPACT_ATOMS: atom_id res chain seq x y z
N MET A 1 12.14 -8.04 -11.19
CA MET A 1 11.38 -7.24 -12.18
C MET A 1 10.45 -8.08 -13.05
N LYS A 2 10.94 -8.98 -13.94
CA LYS A 2 10.03 -9.77 -14.82
C LYS A 2 9.05 -10.67 -14.07
N GLU A 3 9.52 -11.39 -13.04
CA GLU A 3 8.67 -12.28 -12.23
C GLU A 3 7.61 -11.52 -11.44
N GLN A 4 7.95 -10.32 -10.97
CA GLN A 4 7.04 -9.43 -10.25
C GLN A 4 5.88 -8.99 -11.15
N MET A 5 6.17 -8.50 -12.36
CA MET A 5 5.12 -8.12 -13.31
C MET A 5 4.20 -9.28 -13.69
N VAL A 6 4.75 -10.50 -13.78
CA VAL A 6 3.95 -11.72 -14.04
C VAL A 6 3.04 -12.01 -12.85
N PHE A 7 3.56 -11.94 -11.64
CA PHE A 7 2.79 -12.11 -10.42
C PHE A 7 1.63 -11.10 -10.34
N GLU A 8 1.92 -9.81 -10.51
CA GLU A 8 0.93 -8.73 -10.49
C GLU A 8 -0.18 -8.94 -11.50
N LYS A 9 0.18 -9.26 -12.74
CA LYS A 9 -0.78 -9.53 -13.81
C LYS A 9 -1.69 -10.71 -13.45
N ASN A 10 -1.14 -11.75 -12.84
CA ASN A 10 -1.92 -12.92 -12.43
C ASN A 10 -2.87 -12.59 -11.27
N VAL A 11 -2.41 -11.84 -10.27
CA VAL A 11 -3.25 -11.35 -9.16
C VAL A 11 -4.39 -10.51 -9.71
N PHE A 12 -4.07 -9.49 -10.52
CA PHE A 12 -5.08 -8.62 -11.12
C PHE A 12 -6.10 -9.39 -11.96
N ASN A 13 -5.67 -10.32 -12.79
CA ASN A 13 -6.57 -11.16 -13.59
C ASN A 13 -7.52 -12.00 -12.72
N LYS A 14 -7.05 -12.44 -11.54
CA LYS A 14 -7.82 -13.26 -10.61
C LYS A 14 -8.81 -12.44 -9.78
N THR A 15 -8.44 -11.21 -9.41
CA THR A 15 -9.23 -10.37 -8.48
C THR A 15 -10.13 -9.36 -9.17
N SER A 16 -9.78 -8.89 -10.37
CA SER A 16 -10.51 -7.81 -11.07
C SER A 16 -11.97 -8.12 -11.40
N ARG A 17 -12.35 -9.40 -11.38
CA ARG A 17 -13.69 -9.90 -11.74
C ARG A 17 -14.46 -10.45 -10.54
N THR A 18 -13.95 -10.27 -9.34
CA THR A 18 -14.47 -10.91 -8.14
C THR A 18 -14.70 -9.86 -7.07
N GLU A 19 -15.88 -9.90 -6.43
CA GLU A 19 -16.26 -9.00 -5.34
C GLU A 19 -15.74 -9.46 -3.97
N SER A 20 -14.87 -10.48 -3.94
CA SER A 20 -14.25 -10.96 -2.71
C SER A 20 -13.19 -9.97 -2.25
N GLU A 21 -12.91 -9.94 -0.94
CA GLU A 21 -11.86 -9.08 -0.38
C GLU A 21 -10.55 -9.85 -0.13
N ILE A 22 -10.57 -11.17 -0.32
CA ILE A 22 -9.46 -12.08 -0.03
C ILE A 22 -9.28 -13.08 -1.18
N ALA A 23 -8.03 -13.37 -1.54
CA ALA A 23 -7.63 -14.36 -2.53
C ALA A 23 -6.35 -15.08 -2.09
N PHE A 24 -6.23 -16.35 -2.45
CA PHE A 24 -5.00 -17.13 -2.26
C PHE A 24 -4.33 -17.38 -3.61
N PHE A 25 -3.06 -17.03 -3.74
CA PHE A 25 -2.30 -17.24 -4.98
C PHE A 25 -0.80 -17.38 -4.70
N GLY A 26 -0.16 -18.38 -5.31
CA GLY A 26 1.28 -18.58 -5.20
C GLY A 26 1.80 -18.89 -3.78
N GLY A 27 0.96 -19.50 -2.93
CA GLY A 27 1.32 -19.71 -1.52
C GLY A 27 1.30 -18.42 -0.69
N MET A 28 0.59 -17.40 -1.16
CA MET A 28 0.41 -16.13 -0.45
C MET A 28 -1.06 -15.83 -0.22
N THR A 29 -1.31 -15.10 0.85
CA THR A 29 -2.61 -14.54 1.20
C THR A 29 -2.65 -13.11 0.68
N ILE A 30 -3.65 -12.82 -0.15
CA ILE A 30 -3.82 -11.54 -0.80
C ILE A 30 -5.16 -10.96 -0.35
N VAL A 31 -5.13 -9.81 0.29
CA VAL A 31 -6.34 -9.04 0.57
C VAL A 31 -6.39 -7.86 -0.38
N TYR A 32 -7.58 -7.47 -0.83
CA TYR A 32 -7.69 -6.42 -1.84
C TYR A 32 -8.99 -5.64 -1.75
N LYS A 33 -8.92 -4.38 -2.21
CA LYS A 33 -10.04 -3.46 -2.28
C LYS A 33 -9.95 -2.64 -3.56
N ASN A 34 -11.04 -2.55 -4.29
CA ASN A 34 -11.14 -1.69 -5.47
C ASN A 34 -11.87 -0.38 -5.11
N SER A 35 -11.50 0.70 -5.80
CA SER A 35 -12.17 2.00 -5.72
C SER A 35 -12.10 2.69 -7.07
N ILE A 36 -13.26 2.92 -7.71
CA ILE A 36 -13.38 3.56 -9.03
C ILE A 36 -12.48 2.88 -10.10
N ASP A 37 -11.25 3.35 -10.26
CA ASP A 37 -10.24 2.90 -11.22
C ASP A 37 -8.91 2.46 -10.56
N LEU A 38 -8.91 2.29 -9.24
CA LEU A 38 -7.80 1.83 -8.42
C LEU A 38 -8.06 0.44 -7.83
N PHE A 39 -7.00 -0.35 -7.76
CA PHE A 39 -6.98 -1.63 -7.06
C PHE A 39 -5.84 -1.60 -6.04
N LEU A 40 -6.20 -1.75 -4.78
CA LEU A 40 -5.28 -1.79 -3.64
C LEU A 40 -5.18 -3.25 -3.19
N TYR A 41 -3.96 -3.71 -2.94
CA TYR A 41 -3.67 -5.09 -2.57
C TYR A 41 -2.75 -5.09 -1.37
N VAL A 42 -2.94 -5.94 -0.37
CA VAL A 42 -1.91 -6.27 0.62
C VAL A 42 -1.66 -7.76 0.51
N VAL A 43 -0.40 -8.16 0.44
CA VAL A 43 0.00 -9.56 0.27
C VAL A 43 0.89 -9.95 1.42
N GLY A 44 0.50 -11.02 2.09
CA GLY A 44 1.26 -11.67 3.14
C GLY A 44 1.60 -13.10 2.76
N SER A 45 2.44 -13.73 3.57
CA SER A 45 2.66 -15.18 3.52
C SER A 45 1.34 -15.93 3.75
N SER A 46 1.24 -17.18 3.28
CA SER A 46 0.08 -18.04 3.52
C SER A 46 -0.22 -18.32 5.00
N TYR A 47 0.74 -18.04 5.88
CA TYR A 47 0.61 -18.23 7.33
C TYR A 47 0.20 -16.95 8.07
N GLU A 48 0.17 -15.81 7.40
CA GLU A 48 -0.26 -14.54 8.00
C GLU A 48 -1.76 -14.54 8.27
N ASN A 49 -2.15 -13.85 9.33
CA ASN A 49 -3.55 -13.68 9.69
C ASN A 49 -4.24 -12.74 8.69
N GLU A 50 -5.30 -13.20 8.03
CA GLU A 50 -6.01 -12.42 7.03
C GLU A 50 -6.61 -11.13 7.61
N LEU A 51 -7.08 -11.17 8.86
CA LEU A 51 -7.65 -10.00 9.54
C LEU A 51 -6.59 -8.91 9.78
N MET A 52 -5.34 -9.30 10.00
CA MET A 52 -4.22 -8.36 10.16
C MET A 52 -3.86 -7.73 8.81
N LEU A 53 -3.85 -8.50 7.72
CA LEU A 53 -3.66 -7.94 6.38
C LEU A 53 -4.82 -7.01 5.99
N MET A 54 -6.06 -7.39 6.33
CA MET A 54 -7.25 -6.56 6.12
C MET A 54 -7.20 -5.25 6.91
N SER A 55 -6.66 -5.25 8.14
CA SER A 55 -6.53 -4.02 8.92
C SER A 55 -5.52 -3.06 8.28
N VAL A 56 -4.40 -3.56 7.76
CA VAL A 56 -3.43 -2.76 6.99
C VAL A 56 -4.08 -2.17 5.73
N LEU A 57 -4.79 -2.98 4.95
CA LEU A 57 -5.47 -2.54 3.74
C LEU A 57 -6.54 -1.47 4.05
N THR A 58 -7.29 -1.66 5.13
CA THR A 58 -8.32 -0.71 5.58
C THR A 58 -7.69 0.60 6.05
N CYS A 59 -6.65 0.52 6.89
CA CYS A 59 -5.89 1.67 7.36
C CYS A 59 -5.34 2.50 6.19
N LEU A 60 -4.73 1.84 5.20
CA LEU A 60 -4.25 2.51 4.00
C LEU A 60 -5.39 3.18 3.24
N PHE A 61 -6.46 2.45 2.95
CA PHE A 61 -7.57 2.99 2.17
C PHE A 61 -8.18 4.21 2.86
N GLU A 62 -8.44 4.14 4.16
CA GLU A 62 -9.02 5.24 4.92
C GLU A 62 -8.08 6.44 5.05
N SER A 63 -6.77 6.21 5.21
CA SER A 63 -5.76 7.27 5.23
C SER A 63 -5.67 7.99 3.88
N LEU A 64 -5.64 7.24 2.77
CA LEU A 64 -5.68 7.80 1.42
C LEU A 64 -7.01 8.52 1.16
N ASN A 65 -8.13 7.97 1.62
CA ASN A 65 -9.45 8.57 1.49
C ASN A 65 -9.54 9.92 2.22
N HIS A 66 -8.91 10.04 3.39
CA HIS A 66 -8.78 11.31 4.10
C HIS A 66 -7.90 12.30 3.33
N MET A 67 -6.69 11.89 2.96
CA MET A 67 -5.71 12.71 2.24
C MET A 67 -6.27 13.25 0.91
N LEU A 68 -6.94 12.38 0.14
CA LEU A 68 -7.52 12.70 -1.17
C LEU A 68 -8.92 13.30 -1.08
N ARG A 69 -9.38 13.73 0.10
CA ARG A 69 -10.68 14.38 0.33
C ARG A 69 -11.86 13.59 -0.26
N LYS A 70 -11.85 12.29 -0.05
CA LYS A 70 -12.84 11.31 -0.53
C LYS A 70 -12.82 10.96 -2.02
N ASN A 71 -11.80 11.39 -2.77
CA ASN A 71 -11.64 11.05 -4.18
C ASN A 71 -10.50 10.03 -4.38
N VAL A 72 -10.72 8.79 -3.93
CA VAL A 72 -9.75 7.69 -4.11
C VAL A 72 -9.84 7.12 -5.52
N GLU A 73 -9.28 7.86 -6.48
CA GLU A 73 -9.13 7.46 -7.88
C GLU A 73 -7.70 7.76 -8.36
N LYS A 74 -7.32 7.13 -9.46
CA LYS A 74 -5.96 7.13 -9.99
C LYS A 74 -5.39 8.52 -10.19
N ARG A 75 -6.22 9.43 -10.72
CA ARG A 75 -5.80 10.82 -10.97
C ARG A 75 -5.31 11.51 -9.69
N TRP A 76 -6.12 11.51 -8.64
CA TRP A 76 -5.79 12.20 -7.39
C TRP A 76 -4.65 11.53 -6.64
N LEU A 77 -4.57 10.20 -6.69
CA LEU A 77 -3.44 9.47 -6.12
C LEU A 77 -2.12 9.85 -6.81
N LEU A 78 -2.11 9.93 -8.14
CA LEU A 78 -0.94 10.36 -8.93
C LEU A 78 -0.54 11.82 -8.66
N GLU A 79 -1.51 12.69 -8.39
CA GLU A 79 -1.25 14.09 -8.04
C GLU A 79 -0.69 14.25 -6.60
N ASN A 80 -0.93 13.29 -5.71
CA ASN A 80 -0.54 13.32 -4.29
C ASN A 80 0.33 12.11 -3.87
N MET A 81 1.20 11.67 -4.77
CA MET A 81 2.05 10.48 -4.59
C MET A 81 2.95 10.57 -3.35
N ASP A 82 3.54 11.73 -3.08
CA ASP A 82 4.44 11.93 -1.94
C ASP A 82 3.72 11.72 -0.61
N GLY A 83 2.49 12.22 -0.49
CA GLY A 83 1.64 11.98 0.68
C GLY A 83 1.25 10.50 0.81
N ALA A 84 0.98 9.81 -0.30
CA ALA A 84 0.69 8.38 -0.28
C ALA A 84 1.89 7.55 0.19
N PHE A 85 3.12 7.95 -0.14
CA PHE A 85 4.34 7.33 0.39
C PHE A 85 4.50 7.57 1.89
N LEU A 86 4.27 8.78 2.37
CA LEU A 86 4.30 9.07 3.81
C LEU A 86 3.28 8.24 4.59
N VAL A 87 2.06 8.11 4.06
CA VAL A 87 1.03 7.22 4.64
C VAL A 87 1.53 5.78 4.70
N LEU A 88 2.14 5.27 3.62
CA LEU A 88 2.65 3.91 3.58
C LEU A 88 3.76 3.68 4.62
N ASP A 89 4.71 4.61 4.73
CA ASP A 89 5.84 4.54 5.66
C ASP A 89 5.38 4.55 7.13
N GLU A 90 4.26 5.19 7.44
CA GLU A 90 3.67 5.17 8.79
C GLU A 90 2.92 3.86 9.11
N ILE A 91 2.44 3.15 8.10
CA ILE A 91 1.67 1.90 8.27
C ILE A 91 2.62 0.70 8.36
N VAL A 92 3.60 0.60 7.44
CA VAL A 92 4.51 -0.54 7.33
C VAL A 92 5.95 -0.08 7.11
N ASP A 93 6.87 -0.59 7.91
CA ASP A 93 8.31 -0.46 7.69
C ASP A 93 8.97 -1.83 7.67
N GLY A 94 9.72 -2.13 6.61
CA GLY A 94 10.44 -3.40 6.51
C GLY A 94 9.53 -4.64 6.54
N GLY A 95 8.24 -4.51 6.24
CA GLY A 95 7.25 -5.58 6.39
C GLY A 95 6.63 -5.67 7.79
N VAL A 96 7.14 -4.93 8.76
CA VAL A 96 6.56 -4.84 10.09
C VAL A 96 5.44 -3.80 10.07
N ILE A 97 4.26 -4.20 10.55
CA ILE A 97 3.12 -3.29 10.70
C ILE A 97 3.40 -2.39 11.91
N LEU A 98 3.56 -1.10 11.65
CA LEU A 98 3.82 -0.08 12.66
C LEU A 98 2.52 0.52 13.20
N GLU A 99 1.57 0.76 12.30
CA GLU A 99 0.29 1.41 12.62
C GLU A 99 -0.84 0.80 11.79
N SER A 100 -1.99 0.58 12.43
CA SER A 100 -3.20 0.08 11.77
C SER A 100 -4.43 0.96 12.03
N ASP A 101 -4.29 2.04 12.80
CA ASP A 101 -5.32 3.08 12.95
C ASP A 101 -5.07 4.24 11.96
N PRO A 102 -5.97 4.47 10.99
CA PRO A 102 -5.81 5.54 10.01
C PRO A 102 -5.78 6.93 10.65
N GLN A 103 -6.46 7.15 11.79
CA GLN A 103 -6.42 8.44 12.48
C GLN A 103 -5.02 8.76 13.01
N GLN A 104 -4.31 7.75 13.52
CA GLN A 104 -2.93 7.89 13.98
C GLN A 104 -1.98 8.15 12.81
N VAL A 105 -2.14 7.43 11.70
CA VAL A 105 -1.35 7.65 10.48
C VAL A 105 -1.49 9.09 9.99
N ILE A 106 -2.73 9.57 9.84
CA ILE A 106 -3.00 10.94 9.37
C ILE A 106 -2.34 11.99 10.28
N GLN A 107 -2.41 11.79 11.60
CA GLN A 107 -1.77 12.70 12.56
C GLN A 107 -0.25 12.73 12.40
N LYS A 108 0.40 11.57 12.26
CA LYS A 108 1.86 11.47 12.06
C LYS A 108 2.29 12.08 10.73
N VAL A 109 1.55 11.83 9.65
CA VAL A 109 1.83 12.40 8.32
C VAL A 109 1.70 13.92 8.33
N ASN A 110 0.66 14.48 8.97
CA ASN A 110 0.51 15.93 9.08
C ASN A 110 1.64 16.59 9.87
N PHE A 111 2.14 15.94 10.92
CA PHE A 111 3.28 16.47 11.70
C PHE A 111 4.57 16.49 10.87
N ARG A 112 4.83 15.44 10.08
CA ARG A 112 5.98 15.40 9.15
C ARG A 112 5.90 16.45 8.04
N ALA A 113 4.70 16.85 7.63
CA ALA A 113 4.51 17.90 6.63
C ALA A 113 4.77 19.31 7.20
N ASP A 114 4.55 19.52 8.50
CA ASP A 114 4.73 20.81 9.17
C ASP A 114 6.19 21.06 9.61
N ASP A 115 6.97 20.00 9.86
CA ASP A 115 8.40 20.07 10.23
C ASP A 115 9.34 20.26 9.01
N GLY A 116 8.82 20.82 7.92
CA GLY A 116 9.48 20.99 6.62
C GLY A 116 10.59 22.05 6.55
N GLY A 117 11.39 22.19 7.62
CA GLY A 117 12.67 22.89 7.60
C GLY A 117 13.83 21.89 7.62
N LEU A 118 14.57 21.83 6.51
CA LEU A 118 15.94 21.30 6.32
C LEU A 118 16.10 19.98 5.53
N THR A 119 16.63 20.22 4.32
CA THR A 119 17.81 19.60 3.69
C THR A 119 17.66 18.34 2.85
N GLU A 120 18.06 18.53 1.59
CA GLU A 120 18.42 17.55 0.57
C GLU A 120 19.19 16.34 1.14
N GLN A 121 18.74 15.13 0.80
CA GLN A 121 19.65 14.08 0.32
C GLN A 121 19.01 13.29 -0.84
N SER A 122 19.76 13.29 -1.94
CA SER A 122 19.49 12.64 -3.22
C SER A 122 19.81 11.13 -3.15
N VAL A 123 18.80 10.24 -3.22
CA VAL A 123 18.93 8.85 -3.77
C VAL A 123 17.58 8.23 -4.25
N ALA A 124 16.43 8.89 -4.16
CA ALA A 124 15.13 8.22 -4.36
C ALA A 124 14.77 7.85 -5.83
N GLN A 125 15.69 7.94 -6.79
CA GLN A 125 15.50 7.40 -8.14
C GLN A 125 15.37 5.87 -8.19
N VAL A 126 15.60 5.15 -7.07
CA VAL A 126 15.36 3.70 -6.94
C VAL A 126 13.97 3.39 -6.34
N SER A 127 13.30 4.37 -5.73
CA SER A 127 11.93 4.24 -5.21
C SER A 127 10.85 4.44 -6.29
N LEU A 128 11.28 4.72 -7.53
CA LEU A 128 10.50 5.08 -8.71
C LEU A 128 9.52 3.99 -9.21
N LEU A 129 9.35 2.88 -8.49
CA LEU A 129 8.42 1.79 -8.82
C LEU A 129 7.50 1.38 -7.65
N ARG A 130 7.56 2.03 -6.48
CA ARG A 130 6.93 1.51 -5.27
C ARG A 130 5.44 1.85 -5.06
N LEU A 131 4.82 2.76 -5.81
CA LEU A 131 3.43 3.15 -5.53
C LEU A 131 2.33 2.31 -6.21
N ILE A 132 2.64 1.18 -6.84
CA ILE A 132 1.60 0.26 -7.34
C ILE A 132 1.55 -1.07 -6.58
N LEU A 133 2.49 -1.33 -5.66
CA LEU A 133 2.58 -2.62 -4.98
C LEU A 133 2.94 -2.46 -3.52
N LEU A 134 1.89 -2.42 -2.72
CA LEU A 134 1.79 -2.56 -1.27
C LEU A 134 2.35 -3.89 -0.69
N VAL A 135 3.40 -4.43 -1.27
CA VAL A 135 3.95 -5.73 -0.89
C VAL A 135 5.44 -5.68 -1.10
N TRP A 136 6.21 -5.20 -0.14
CA TRP A 136 7.67 -5.35 -0.22
C TRP A 136 8.28 -5.36 1.17
N ASN A 137 7.97 -6.41 1.94
CA ASN A 137 8.97 -7.12 2.76
C ASN A 137 8.40 -8.30 3.57
N PHE A 138 7.86 -9.31 2.89
CA PHE A 138 7.77 -10.65 3.49
C PHE A 138 8.27 -11.67 2.48
N LEU A 139 9.59 -11.80 2.31
CA LEU A 139 10.32 -13.06 2.06
C LEU A 139 11.78 -12.76 1.66
N PRO A 140 12.77 -13.48 2.23
CA PRO A 140 14.17 -13.41 1.81
C PRO A 140 14.33 -14.21 0.51
N TRP A 141 14.43 -13.54 -0.63
CA TRP A 141 14.80 -14.18 -1.88
C TRP A 141 16.33 -14.13 -2.04
N ARG A 142 16.97 -15.25 -1.69
CA ARG A 142 18.25 -15.67 -2.29
C ARG A 142 18.02 -16.21 -3.69
#